data_AF-A0A2N5M613-F1
#
_entry.id   AF-A0A2N5M613-F1
#
_cell.length_a   1.000
_cell.length_b   1.000
_cell.length_c   1.000
_cell.angle_alpha   90.00
_cell.angle_beta   90.00
_cell.angle_gamma   90.00
#
_symmetry.space_group_name_H-M   'P 1'
#
loop_
_entity.id
_entity.type
_entity.pdbx_description
1 polymer ?
#
loop_
_entity_poly.entity_id
_entity_poly.type
_entity_poly.pdbx_seq_one_letter_code
_entity_poly.pdbx_strand_id
1 'polypeptide(L)'
;MSLFQKLFGKRKLENDELLEKLLSRGRELGIPERILRKTNPYFKEKAGELGPREFHPWIDEWYYSPQLLEFVYSHFSLEDLSQLAEQRDDKYDYYANDAISETLIDEEKYPIPVDQFEDEYRTAYFVTALMIRDIVANSLPY
;
A
#
# COMPACT_ATOMS: atom_id res chain seq x y z
N MET A 1 -15.37 -5.02 34.56
CA MET A 1 -14.30 -4.85 33.55
C MET A 1 -14.05 -6.21 32.91
N SER A 2 -14.31 -6.32 31.60
CA SER A 2 -14.54 -7.59 30.91
C SER A 2 -13.23 -8.29 30.52
N LEU A 3 -13.15 -9.61 30.74
CA LEU A 3 -12.05 -10.50 30.29
C LEU A 3 -11.77 -10.43 28.78
N PHE A 4 -12.71 -9.87 27.99
CA PHE A 4 -12.56 -9.72 26.54
C PHE A 4 -11.50 -8.70 26.10
N GLN A 5 -11.10 -7.74 26.94
CA GLN A 5 -10.00 -6.82 26.61
C GLN A 5 -8.61 -7.48 26.71
N LYS A 6 -8.51 -8.69 27.29
CA LYS A 6 -7.24 -9.37 27.56
C LYS A 6 -6.81 -10.39 26.50
N LEU A 7 -7.61 -10.64 25.46
CA LEU A 7 -7.33 -11.65 24.43
C LEU A 7 -7.05 -11.10 23.02
N PHE A 8 -7.24 -9.79 22.78
CA PHE A 8 -7.05 -9.17 21.45
C PHE A 8 -6.16 -7.91 21.49
N GLY A 9 -5.19 -7.87 22.39
CA GLY A 9 -4.11 -6.89 22.27
C GLY A 9 -3.19 -7.32 21.13
N LYS A 10 -3.57 -7.07 19.86
CA LYS A 10 -2.65 -7.17 18.72
C LYS A 10 -1.34 -6.50 19.14
N ARG A 11 -0.22 -7.22 19.09
CA ARG A 11 1.06 -6.71 19.60
C ARG A 11 1.40 -5.42 18.86
N LYS A 12 1.27 -4.27 19.52
CA LYS A 12 1.72 -3.01 18.97
C LYS A 12 3.24 -3.02 18.85
N LEU A 13 3.74 -3.09 17.63
CA LEU A 13 5.16 -2.96 17.31
C LEU A 13 5.64 -1.52 17.54
N GLU A 14 6.92 -1.39 17.89
CA GLU A 14 7.61 -0.09 17.83
C GLU A 14 7.69 0.41 16.39
N ASN A 15 7.82 1.73 16.20
CA ASN A 15 7.88 2.33 14.87
C ASN A 15 9.04 1.75 14.04
N ASP A 16 10.23 1.61 14.65
CA ASP A 16 11.41 1.04 13.99
C ASP A 16 11.23 -0.44 13.64
N GLU A 17 10.61 -1.23 14.54
CA GLU A 17 10.35 -2.66 14.31
C GLU A 17 9.39 -2.86 13.13
N LEU A 18 8.33 -2.05 13.04
CA LEU A 18 7.39 -2.12 11.93
C LEU A 18 7.98 -1.59 10.62
N LEU A 19 8.75 -0.50 10.69
CA LEU A 19 9.42 0.08 9.54
C LEU A 19 10.38 -0.93 8.90
N GLU A 20 11.22 -1.61 9.69
CA GLU A 20 12.12 -2.66 9.19
C GLU A 20 11.35 -3.76 8.46
N LYS A 21 10.22 -4.21 9.02
CA LYS A 21 9.35 -5.21 8.40
C LYS A 21 8.74 -4.76 7.07
N LEU A 22 8.29 -3.51 6.97
CA LEU A 22 7.73 -2.98 5.71
C LEU A 22 8.80 -2.96 4.61
N LEU A 23 10.01 -2.48 4.97
CA LEU A 23 11.12 -2.38 4.03
C LEU A 23 11.62 -3.75 3.55
N SER A 24 11.69 -4.74 4.45
CA SER A 24 12.11 -6.10 4.08
C SER A 24 11.02 -6.79 3.26
N ARG A 25 9.75 -6.67 3.68
CA ARG A 25 8.63 -7.37 3.05
C ARG A 25 8.43 -6.96 1.60
N GLY A 26 8.57 -5.67 1.27
CA GLY A 26 8.49 -5.23 -0.12
C GLY A 26 9.52 -5.92 -1.03
N ARG A 27 10.73 -6.21 -0.52
CA ARG A 27 11.74 -6.95 -1.28
C ARG A 27 11.45 -8.44 -1.35
N GLU A 28 11.02 -9.03 -0.25
CA GLU A 28 10.68 -10.47 -0.16
C GLU A 28 9.50 -10.84 -1.08
N LEU A 29 8.51 -9.96 -1.16
CA LEU A 29 7.39 -10.08 -2.10
C LEU A 29 7.82 -9.80 -3.54
N GLY A 30 9.04 -9.33 -3.78
CA GLY A 30 9.55 -8.93 -5.11
C GLY A 30 8.74 -7.79 -5.72
N ILE A 31 8.35 -6.80 -4.91
CA ILE A 31 7.69 -5.59 -5.41
C ILE A 31 8.67 -4.81 -6.30
N PRO A 32 8.22 -4.26 -7.45
CA PRO A 32 9.07 -3.46 -8.33
C PRO A 32 9.83 -2.36 -7.58
N GLU A 33 11.14 -2.26 -7.86
CA GLU A 33 12.04 -1.29 -7.21
C GLU A 33 11.55 0.16 -7.35
N ARG A 34 10.86 0.49 -8.44
CA ARG A 34 10.26 1.81 -8.66
C ARG A 34 9.20 2.15 -7.60
N ILE A 35 8.37 1.18 -7.23
CA ILE A 35 7.37 1.33 -6.16
C ILE A 35 8.10 1.51 -4.83
N LEU A 36 9.08 0.65 -4.53
CA LEU A 36 9.87 0.70 -3.30
C LEU A 36 10.62 2.04 -3.12
N ARG A 37 11.10 2.64 -4.21
CA ARG A 37 11.79 3.95 -4.17
C ARG A 37 10.87 5.10 -3.75
N LYS A 38 9.56 4.99 -3.95
CA LYS A 38 8.57 6.00 -3.54
C LYS A 38 7.99 5.69 -2.15
N THR A 39 7.70 4.43 -1.88
CA THR A 39 7.03 4.01 -0.63
C THR A 39 7.97 3.98 0.56
N ASN A 40 9.21 3.52 0.38
CA ASN A 40 10.15 3.39 1.50
C ASN A 40 10.50 4.74 2.16
N PRO A 41 10.79 5.82 1.40
CA PRO A 41 10.98 7.15 2.00
C PRO A 41 9.72 7.64 2.73
N TYR A 42 8.54 7.43 2.15
CA TYR A 42 7.27 7.84 2.75
C TYR A 42 7.01 7.15 4.10
N PHE A 43 7.25 5.84 4.18
CA PHE A 43 7.15 5.10 5.45
C PHE A 43 8.17 5.57 6.49
N LYS A 44 9.40 5.86 6.07
CA LYS A 44 10.45 6.39 6.97
C LYS A 44 10.07 7.76 7.53
N GLU A 45 9.57 8.64 6.68
CA GLU A 45 9.09 9.97 7.07
C GLU A 45 7.94 9.84 8.07
N LYS A 46 6.90 9.05 7.75
CA LYS A 46 5.75 8.86 8.63
C LYS A 46 6.10 8.22 9.97
N ALA A 47 6.99 7.21 9.97
CA ALA A 47 7.45 6.58 11.20
C ALA A 47 8.26 7.53 12.10
N GLY A 48 8.96 8.51 11.51
CA GLY A 48 9.75 9.52 12.22
C GLY A 48 8.95 10.74 12.71
N GLU A 49 7.84 11.07 12.07
CA GLU A 49 6.92 12.14 12.49
C GLU A 49 6.02 11.74 13.66
N LEU A 50 5.61 10.47 13.68
CA LEU A 50 4.65 9.94 14.63
C LEU A 50 5.32 9.61 15.98
N GLY A 51 4.56 9.75 17.06
CA GLY A 51 5.00 9.38 18.39
C GLY A 51 5.31 7.89 18.52
N PRO A 52 5.95 7.47 19.62
CA PRO A 52 6.27 6.06 19.86
C PRO A 52 5.00 5.19 19.78
N ARG A 53 5.05 4.14 18.94
CA ARG A 53 3.96 3.17 18.71
C ARG A 53 2.70 3.76 18.06
N GLU A 54 2.78 4.96 17.49
CA GLU A 54 1.69 5.57 16.72
C GLU A 54 1.74 5.19 15.23
N PHE A 55 2.91 4.78 14.71
CA PHE A 55 3.04 4.38 13.32
C PHE A 55 2.22 3.14 12.96
N HIS A 56 2.15 2.16 13.87
CA HIS A 56 1.36 0.94 13.66
C HIS A 56 -0.14 1.20 13.50
N PRO A 57 -0.86 1.83 14.46
CA PRO A 57 -2.29 2.10 14.26
C PRO A 57 -2.53 3.00 13.05
N TRP A 58 -1.64 3.96 12.77
CA TRP A 58 -1.74 4.78 11.56
C TRP A 58 -1.68 3.94 10.28
N ILE A 59 -0.69 3.05 10.15
CA ILE A 59 -0.53 2.29 8.91
C ILE A 59 -1.62 1.22 8.73
N ASP A 60 -2.15 0.65 9.83
CA ASP A 60 -3.27 -0.31 9.82
C ASP A 60 -4.57 0.34 9.32
N GLU A 61 -4.75 1.63 9.57
CA GLU A 61 -5.88 2.40 9.04
C GLU A 61 -5.62 2.93 7.62
N TRP A 62 -4.40 3.41 7.34
CA TRP A 62 -4.05 4.10 6.11
C TRP A 62 -4.12 3.22 4.85
N TYR A 63 -3.71 1.96 4.91
CA TYR A 63 -3.65 1.12 3.70
C TYR A 63 -5.04 0.70 3.16
N TYR A 64 -6.09 0.79 3.98
CA TYR A 64 -7.48 0.60 3.58
C TYR A 64 -8.21 1.91 3.29
N SER A 65 -7.53 3.05 3.41
CA SER A 65 -8.18 4.35 3.27
C SER A 65 -7.96 4.94 1.87
N PRO A 66 -8.77 5.95 1.48
CA PRO A 66 -8.54 6.70 0.25
C PRO A 66 -7.18 7.43 0.22
N GLN A 67 -6.52 7.62 1.37
CA GLN A 67 -5.21 8.27 1.40
C GLN A 67 -4.11 7.42 0.73
N LEU A 68 -4.27 6.10 0.63
CA LEU A 68 -3.37 5.27 -0.19
C LEU A 68 -3.50 5.63 -1.67
N LEU A 69 -4.73 5.80 -2.15
CA LEU A 69 -5.01 6.17 -3.53
C LEU A 69 -4.48 7.59 -3.83
N GLU A 70 -4.63 8.52 -2.90
CA GLU A 70 -4.04 9.86 -2.97
C GLU A 70 -2.52 9.80 -3.00
N PHE A 71 -1.91 8.92 -2.21
CA PHE A 71 -0.47 8.70 -2.23
C PHE A 71 0.01 8.24 -3.60
N VAL A 72 -0.63 7.22 -4.20
CA VAL A 72 -0.24 6.75 -5.54
C VAL A 72 -0.38 7.88 -6.57
N TYR A 73 -1.49 8.60 -6.55
CA TYR A 73 -1.75 9.69 -7.50
C TYR A 73 -0.73 10.83 -7.38
N SER A 74 -0.29 11.15 -6.16
CA SER A 74 0.63 12.26 -5.91
C SER A 74 2.11 11.89 -6.08
N HIS A 75 2.48 10.61 -5.95
CA HIS A 75 3.89 10.18 -5.91
C HIS A 75 4.35 9.43 -7.16
N PHE A 76 3.42 9.02 -8.03
CA PHE A 76 3.72 8.31 -9.27
C PHE A 76 3.27 9.14 -10.47
N SER A 77 4.21 9.43 -11.37
CA SER A 77 3.90 10.09 -12.63
C SER A 77 3.21 9.13 -13.61
N LEU A 78 2.56 9.66 -14.65
CA LEU A 78 2.05 8.82 -15.75
C LEU A 78 3.16 8.00 -16.40
N GLU A 79 4.38 8.55 -16.49
CA GLU A 79 5.55 7.82 -17.00
C GLU A 79 5.92 6.65 -16.07
N ASP A 80 5.87 6.84 -14.75
CA ASP A 80 6.12 5.75 -13.80
C ASP A 80 5.08 4.64 -13.96
N LEU A 81 3.81 5.00 -14.12
CA LEU A 81 2.72 4.05 -14.33
C LEU A 81 2.84 3.34 -15.68
N SER A 82 3.19 4.05 -16.75
CA SER A 82 3.47 3.48 -18.08
C SER A 82 4.58 2.44 -17.99
N GLN A 83 5.69 2.78 -17.33
CA GLN A 83 6.82 1.87 -17.22
C GLN A 83 6.52 0.65 -16.35
N LEU A 84 5.63 0.77 -15.35
CA LEU A 84 5.12 -0.38 -14.59
C LEU A 84 4.22 -1.27 -15.45
N ALA A 85 3.36 -0.67 -16.28
CA ALA A 85 2.53 -1.41 -17.24
C ALA A 85 3.36 -2.09 -18.34
N GLU A 86 4.43 -1.47 -18.83
CA GLU A 86 5.31 -2.05 -19.86
C GLU A 86 6.15 -3.21 -19.30
N GLN A 87 6.46 -3.18 -18.01
CA GLN A 87 7.19 -4.23 -17.29
C GLN A 87 6.26 -5.34 -16.79
N ARG A 88 5.22 -5.69 -17.56
CA ARG A 88 4.31 -6.80 -17.22
C ARG A 88 5.09 -8.07 -16.95
N ASP A 89 5.16 -8.45 -15.68
CA ASP A 89 5.57 -9.76 -15.22
C ASP A 89 4.36 -10.52 -14.68
N ASP A 90 4.53 -11.81 -14.37
CA ASP A 90 3.46 -12.65 -13.83
C ASP A 90 2.80 -12.04 -12.57
N LYS A 91 3.54 -11.22 -11.83
CA LYS A 91 3.04 -10.53 -10.63
C LYS A 91 2.17 -9.34 -11.00
N TYR A 92 2.59 -8.52 -11.95
CA TYR A 92 1.76 -7.46 -12.49
C TYR A 92 0.44 -8.03 -13.00
N ASP A 93 0.47 -9.13 -13.76
CA ASP A 93 -0.74 -9.77 -14.27
C ASP A 93 -1.62 -10.35 -13.15
N TYR A 94 -1.03 -10.91 -12.09
CA TYR A 94 -1.78 -11.32 -10.89
C TYR A 94 -2.57 -10.14 -10.31
N TYR A 95 -1.91 -9.01 -10.04
CA TYR A 95 -2.56 -7.83 -9.48
C TYR A 95 -3.49 -7.12 -10.47
N ALA A 96 -3.21 -7.18 -11.77
CA ALA A 96 -4.08 -6.60 -12.79
C ALA A 96 -5.40 -7.37 -12.87
N ASN A 97 -5.35 -8.71 -12.80
CA ASN A 97 -6.55 -9.53 -12.71
C ASN A 97 -7.32 -9.24 -11.41
N ASP A 98 -6.62 -9.07 -10.30
CA ASP A 98 -7.22 -8.71 -9.02
C ASP A 98 -7.91 -7.34 -9.09
N ALA A 99 -7.22 -6.32 -9.59
CA ALA A 99 -7.75 -4.97 -9.81
C ALA A 99 -8.96 -4.93 -10.75
N ILE A 100 -9.01 -5.81 -11.76
CA ILE A 100 -10.13 -5.94 -12.70
C ILE A 100 -11.29 -6.72 -12.08
N SER A 101 -11.01 -7.66 -11.16
CA SER A 101 -12.01 -8.51 -10.50
C SER A 101 -12.57 -7.94 -9.20
N GLU A 102 -11.85 -7.02 -8.57
CA GLU A 102 -12.22 -6.42 -7.30
C GLU A 102 -13.32 -5.36 -7.47
N THR A 103 -14.54 -5.78 -7.12
CA THR A 103 -15.67 -4.93 -6.73
C THR A 103 -15.31 -3.90 -5.63
N LEU A 104 -14.20 -4.10 -4.89
CA LEU A 104 -13.68 -3.19 -3.86
C LEU A 104 -13.19 -1.85 -4.43
N ILE A 105 -12.70 -1.85 -5.67
CA ILE A 105 -12.28 -0.64 -6.37
C ILE A 105 -13.50 0.13 -6.88
N ASP A 106 -14.61 -0.53 -7.24
CA ASP A 106 -15.86 0.12 -7.70
C ASP A 106 -16.72 0.73 -6.57
N GLU A 107 -16.63 0.22 -5.34
CA GLU A 107 -17.44 0.73 -4.19
C GLU A 107 -16.78 1.90 -3.44
N GLU A 108 -15.47 2.08 -3.57
CA GLU A 108 -14.77 3.28 -3.12
C GLU A 108 -15.04 4.42 -4.10
N LYS A 109 -16.02 5.28 -3.83
CA LYS A 109 -16.19 6.56 -4.55
C LYS A 109 -14.84 7.31 -4.52
N TYR A 110 -14.11 7.26 -5.63
CA TYR A 110 -12.77 7.80 -5.69
C TYR A 110 -12.80 9.31 -5.40
N PRO A 111 -11.99 9.81 -4.46
CA PRO A 111 -11.79 11.25 -4.34
C PRO A 111 -10.97 11.83 -5.50
N ILE A 112 -10.46 10.98 -6.41
CA ILE A 112 -9.49 11.31 -7.45
C ILE A 112 -10.08 10.94 -8.82
N PRO A 113 -10.08 11.86 -9.80
CA PRO A 113 -10.68 11.62 -11.12
C PRO A 113 -9.75 10.78 -12.02
N VAL A 114 -9.47 9.54 -11.63
CA VAL A 114 -8.67 8.59 -12.44
C VAL A 114 -9.44 8.08 -13.66
N ASP A 115 -10.74 8.35 -13.77
CA ASP A 115 -11.57 8.07 -14.95
C ASP A 115 -11.09 8.81 -16.22
N GLN A 116 -10.26 9.84 -16.06
CA GLN A 116 -9.68 10.59 -17.17
C GLN A 116 -8.41 9.92 -17.74
N PHE A 117 -7.87 8.91 -17.05
CA PHE A 117 -6.71 8.17 -17.52
C PHE A 117 -7.11 7.15 -18.58
N GLU A 118 -6.21 6.89 -19.52
CA GLU A 118 -6.35 5.73 -20.40
C GLU A 118 -6.35 4.44 -19.58
N ASP A 119 -7.07 3.41 -20.06
CA ASP A 119 -7.31 2.16 -19.32
C ASP A 119 -6.03 1.50 -18.80
N GLU A 120 -4.93 1.59 -19.56
CA GLU A 120 -3.61 1.07 -19.17
C GLU A 120 -3.05 1.79 -17.93
N TYR A 121 -3.08 3.12 -17.92
CA TYR A 121 -2.62 3.93 -16.79
C TYR A 121 -3.51 3.76 -15.57
N ARG A 122 -4.83 3.65 -15.77
CA ARG A 122 -5.77 3.35 -14.70
C ARG A 122 -5.50 1.98 -14.09
N THR A 123 -5.22 0.97 -14.90
CA THR A 123 -4.86 -0.37 -14.42
C THR A 123 -3.56 -0.34 -13.62
N ALA A 124 -2.50 0.28 -14.16
CA ALA A 124 -1.21 0.40 -13.47
C ALA A 124 -1.31 1.15 -12.14
N TYR A 125 -2.19 2.17 -12.07
CA TYR A 125 -2.49 2.90 -10.85
C TYR A 125 -3.02 1.98 -9.75
N PHE A 126 -4.05 1.17 -10.06
CA PHE A 126 -4.64 0.25 -9.09
C PHE A 126 -3.71 -0.92 -8.73
N VAL A 127 -3.00 -1.47 -9.71
CA VAL A 127 -1.96 -2.48 -9.46
C VAL A 127 -0.92 -1.96 -8.48
N THR A 128 -0.49 -0.71 -8.64
CA THR A 128 0.47 -0.06 -7.72
C THR A 128 -0.12 0.04 -6.31
N ALA A 129 -1.38 0.44 -6.17
CA ALA A 129 -2.04 0.51 -4.86
C ALA A 129 -2.15 -0.87 -4.20
N LEU A 130 -2.57 -1.91 -4.93
CA LEU A 130 -2.69 -3.28 -4.42
C LEU A 130 -1.34 -3.85 -3.98
N MET A 131 -0.28 -3.62 -4.77
CA MET A 131 1.08 -4.02 -4.39
C MET A 131 1.52 -3.35 -3.07
N ILE A 132 1.17 -2.08 -2.85
CA ILE A 132 1.48 -1.39 -1.59
C ILE A 132 0.65 -1.97 -0.43
N ARG A 133 -0.63 -2.27 -0.65
CA ARG A 133 -1.47 -2.95 0.35
C ARG A 133 -0.87 -4.29 0.76
N ASP A 134 -0.37 -5.07 -0.19
CA ASP A 134 0.23 -6.38 0.09
C ASP A 134 1.50 -6.27 0.95
N ILE A 135 2.32 -5.23 0.74
CA ILE A 135 3.46 -4.93 1.64
C ILE A 135 2.94 -4.76 3.08
N VAL A 136 1.95 -3.88 3.27
CA VAL A 136 1.46 -3.55 4.61
C VAL A 136 0.79 -4.75 5.28
N ALA A 137 -0.12 -5.41 4.57
CA ALA A 137 -0.85 -6.58 5.07
C ALA A 137 0.10 -7.71 5.52
N ASN A 138 1.19 -7.94 4.79
CA ASN A 138 2.18 -8.96 5.13
C ASN A 138 3.24 -8.53 6.16
N SER A 139 3.22 -7.26 6.61
CA SER A 139 4.13 -6.73 7.63
C SER A 139 3.48 -6.56 9.00
N LEU A 140 2.14 -6.45 9.05
CA LEU A 140 1.39 -6.31 10.30
C LEU A 140 1.29 -7.64 11.08
N PRO A 141 1.35 -7.62 12.42
CA PRO A 141 1.16 -8.81 13.23
C PRO A 141 -0.32 -9.20 13.31
N TYR A 142 -0.63 -10.44 12.94
CA TYR A 142 -1.96 -11.06 13.06
C TYR A 142 -2.36 -11.33 14.51
#